data_AF-A0A2D4GGX6-F1
#
_entry.id   AF-A0A2D4GGX6-F1
#
_cell.length_a   1.000
_cell.length_b   1.000
_cell.length_c   1.000
_cell.angle_alpha   90.00
_cell.angle_beta   90.00
_cell.angle_gamma   90.00
#
_symmetry.space_group_name_H-M   'P 1'
#
loop_
_entity.id
_entity.type
_entity.pdbx_description
1 polymer ?
#
loop_
_entity_poly.entity_id
_entity_poly.type
_entity_poly.pdbx_seq_one_letter_code
_entity_poly.pdbx_strand_id
1 'polypeptide(L)'
;MLLVNIGSGVSILAVYSKDNYKRVTGTSLGGGTFLGLCCLLTGCETFEEALEMAAKGDSTNVDKLVKDIYGGDYERFGLQGSAVASSFGNMMSKEKREAISKEDLARATLVTITNNIGSIARMCALNENIDRVVFVGNFLRINTVAMKVLAYAMDYWSKGQLKALFLEHEGYFGAVGALLELLKMTDDK
;
A
#
# COMPACT_ATOMS: atom_id res chain seq x y z
N MET A 1 -12.22 -8.89 -11.44
CA MET A 1 -10.98 -8.60 -10.69
C MET A 1 -11.13 -7.27 -9.98
N LEU A 2 -10.40 -7.06 -8.89
CA LEU A 2 -10.35 -5.76 -8.22
C LEU A 2 -9.08 -5.05 -8.68
N LEU A 3 -9.19 -3.86 -9.25
CA LEU A 3 -8.07 -3.04 -9.66
C LEU A 3 -7.85 -1.94 -8.61
N VAL A 4 -6.68 -1.93 -8.00
CA VAL A 4 -6.27 -0.94 -7.01
C VAL A 4 -5.18 -0.08 -7.63
N ASN A 5 -5.56 1.11 -8.10
CA ASN A 5 -4.65 2.05 -8.74
C ASN A 5 -4.10 3.04 -7.69
N ILE A 6 -2.80 2.92 -7.39
CA ILE A 6 -2.08 3.69 -6.37
C ILE A 6 -1.22 4.77 -7.05
N GLY A 7 -1.79 5.97 -7.19
CA GLY A 7 -1.08 7.18 -7.61
C GLY A 7 -0.85 8.11 -6.42
N SER A 8 -1.08 9.41 -6.61
CA SER A 8 -1.04 10.39 -5.50
C SER A 8 -2.05 10.02 -4.41
N GLY A 9 -3.27 9.66 -4.80
CA GLY A 9 -4.26 8.97 -3.98
C GLY A 9 -4.50 7.55 -4.49
N VAL A 10 -5.60 6.91 -4.06
CA VAL A 10 -5.94 5.54 -4.46
C VAL A 10 -7.37 5.47 -4.99
N SER A 11 -7.55 4.81 -6.13
CA SER A 11 -8.87 4.43 -6.64
C SER A 11 -8.98 2.91 -6.73
N ILE A 12 -10.12 2.38 -6.28
CA ILE A 12 -10.41 0.95 -6.25
C ILE A 12 -11.60 0.69 -7.17
N LEU A 13 -11.41 -0.18 -8.15
CA LEU A 13 -12.40 -0.52 -9.16
C LEU A 13 -12.72 -2.02 -9.10
N ALA A 14 -14.00 -2.35 -9.18
CA ALA A 14 -14.45 -3.71 -9.48
C ALA A 14 -14.65 -3.81 -11.00
N VAL A 15 -13.93 -4.73 -11.63
CA VAL A 15 -13.98 -4.97 -13.08
C VAL A 15 -14.60 -6.35 -13.30
N TYR A 16 -15.82 -6.37 -13.85
CA TYR A 16 -16.59 -7.59 -14.12
C TYR A 16 -16.41 -8.08 -15.56
N SER A 17 -16.30 -7.14 -16.51
CA SER A 17 -15.92 -7.39 -17.91
C SER A 17 -15.18 -6.19 -18.48
N LYS A 18 -14.78 -6.26 -19.77
CA LYS A 18 -14.10 -5.17 -20.49
C LYS A 18 -14.86 -3.83 -20.39
N ASP A 19 -16.18 -3.88 -20.57
CA ASP A 19 -17.04 -2.70 -20.64
C ASP A 19 -17.96 -2.57 -19.41
N ASN A 20 -17.85 -3.49 -18.44
CA ASN A 20 -18.60 -3.46 -17.18
C ASN A 20 -17.63 -3.39 -15.99
N TYR A 21 -17.47 -2.18 -15.47
CA TYR A 21 -16.68 -1.89 -14.29
C TYR A 21 -17.28 -0.72 -13.52
N LYS A 22 -16.99 -0.65 -12.21
CA LYS A 22 -17.40 0.46 -11.36
C LYS A 22 -16.27 0.86 -10.42
N ARG A 23 -16.20 2.15 -10.09
CA ARG A 23 -15.36 2.64 -8.99
C ARG A 23 -16.07 2.34 -7.68
N VAL A 24 -15.53 1.41 -6.89
CA VAL A 24 -16.10 0.99 -5.61
C VAL A 24 -15.88 2.07 -4.56
N THR A 25 -14.63 2.50 -4.41
CA THR A 25 -14.22 3.52 -3.44
C THR A 25 -12.81 4.04 -3.76
N GLY A 26 -12.24 4.83 -2.85
CA GLY A 26 -10.83 5.20 -2.85
C GLY A 26 -10.37 5.66 -1.47
N THR A 27 -9.09 5.94 -1.34
CA THR A 27 -8.51 6.59 -0.15
C THR A 27 -7.58 7.72 -0.59
N SER A 28 -7.56 8.80 0.19
CA SER A 28 -6.59 9.89 0.01
C SER A 28 -5.19 9.52 0.53
N LEU A 29 -5.07 8.44 1.32
CA LEU A 29 -3.80 7.92 1.83
C LEU A 29 -3.12 7.06 0.76
N GLY A 30 -2.48 7.73 -0.20
CA GLY A 30 -1.79 7.11 -1.34
C GLY A 30 -0.30 7.43 -1.38
N GLY A 31 0.30 7.33 -2.58
CA GLY A 31 1.71 7.61 -2.79
C GLY A 31 2.10 9.07 -2.52
N GLY A 32 1.17 10.01 -2.70
CA GLY A 32 1.37 11.42 -2.36
C GLY A 32 1.46 11.63 -0.84
N THR A 33 0.70 10.87 -0.06
CA THR A 33 0.80 10.90 1.41
C THR A 33 2.12 10.31 1.88
N PHE A 34 2.55 9.18 1.30
CA PHE A 34 3.85 8.59 1.60
C PHE A 34 4.98 9.60 1.32
N LEU A 35 5.05 10.14 0.10
CA LEU A 35 6.11 11.08 -0.27
C LEU A 35 6.08 12.35 0.59
N GLY A 36 4.90 12.97 0.74
CA GLY A 36 4.76 14.20 1.51
C GLY A 36 5.17 14.04 2.98
N LEU A 37 4.79 12.93 3.63
CA LEU A 37 5.21 12.65 5.00
C LEU A 37 6.71 12.32 5.08
N CYS A 38 7.25 11.56 4.13
CA CYS A 38 8.69 11.29 4.07
C CYS A 38 9.49 12.60 3.93
N CYS A 39 9.09 13.52 3.05
CA CYS A 39 9.74 14.83 2.92
C CYS A 39 9.73 15.59 4.27
N LEU A 40 8.59 15.63 4.95
CA LEU A 40 8.47 16.33 6.24
C LEU A 40 9.29 15.69 7.36
N LEU A 41 9.30 14.36 7.44
CA LEU A 41 9.88 13.62 8.56
C LEU A 41 11.38 13.35 8.39
N THR A 42 11.86 13.29 7.15
CA THR A 42 13.22 12.85 6.84
C THR A 42 14.02 13.90 6.09
N GLY A 43 13.36 14.82 5.40
CA GLY A 43 13.99 15.80 4.53
C GLY A 43 14.37 15.27 3.15
N CYS A 44 13.92 14.07 2.76
CA CYS A 44 14.13 13.59 1.39
C CYS A 44 13.41 14.50 0.37
N GLU A 45 13.95 14.62 -0.82
CA GLU A 45 13.42 15.51 -1.88
C GLU A 45 12.73 14.73 -3.01
N THR A 46 13.03 13.44 -3.15
CA THR A 46 12.54 12.60 -4.24
C THR A 46 11.87 11.32 -3.75
N PHE A 47 11.04 10.73 -4.60
CA PHE A 47 10.37 9.46 -4.31
C PHE A 47 11.38 8.32 -4.21
N GLU A 48 12.37 8.31 -5.09
CA GLU A 48 13.47 7.34 -5.11
C GLU A 48 14.28 7.39 -3.81
N GLU A 49 14.64 8.58 -3.33
CA GLU A 49 15.33 8.76 -2.05
C GLU A 49 14.48 8.26 -0.88
N ALA A 50 13.19 8.61 -0.85
CA ALA A 50 12.27 8.13 0.20
C ALA A 50 12.21 6.59 0.23
N LEU A 51 12.20 5.93 -0.93
CA LEU A 51 12.23 4.47 -1.03
C LEU A 51 13.58 3.89 -0.60
N GLU A 52 14.69 4.53 -0.96
CA GLU A 52 16.03 4.11 -0.53
C GLU A 52 16.17 4.17 1.00
N MET A 53 15.68 5.25 1.61
CA MET A 53 15.65 5.38 3.07
C MET A 53 14.76 4.29 3.70
N ALA A 54 13.56 4.08 3.17
CA ALA A 54 12.64 3.05 3.66
C ALA A 54 13.22 1.62 3.51
N ALA A 55 14.07 1.36 2.52
CA ALA A 55 14.72 0.06 2.34
C ALA A 55 15.73 -0.24 3.46
N LYS A 56 16.31 0.79 4.08
CA LYS A 56 17.36 0.68 5.13
C LYS A 56 16.80 0.70 6.56
N GLY A 57 15.59 1.24 6.75
CA GLY A 57 15.00 1.40 8.08
C GLY A 57 14.27 0.18 8.62
N ASP A 58 13.94 0.25 9.91
CA ASP A 58 13.09 -0.70 10.63
C ASP A 58 11.86 0.02 11.21
N SER A 59 10.67 -0.30 10.67
CA SER A 59 9.42 0.29 11.14
C SER A 59 9.10 -0.06 12.60
N THR A 60 9.64 -1.16 13.15
CA THR A 60 9.32 -1.60 14.52
C THR A 60 9.89 -0.69 15.60
N ASN A 61 10.89 0.15 15.27
CA ASN A 61 11.37 1.20 16.16
C ASN A 61 10.35 2.35 16.31
N VAL A 62 9.51 2.57 15.30
CA VAL A 62 8.54 3.67 15.18
C VAL A 62 7.11 3.24 15.51
N ASP A 63 6.73 2.04 15.09
CA ASP A 63 5.41 1.46 15.28
C ASP A 63 5.28 0.77 16.62
N LYS A 64 4.08 0.79 17.20
CA LYS A 64 3.75 -0.03 18.37
C LYS A 64 3.09 -1.32 17.91
N LEU A 65 3.68 -2.45 18.29
CA LEU A 65 3.25 -3.79 17.89
C LEU A 65 2.28 -4.39 18.90
N VAL A 66 1.57 -5.46 18.53
CA VAL A 66 0.67 -6.20 19.43
C VAL A 66 1.42 -6.68 20.67
N LYS A 67 2.64 -7.21 20.52
CA LYS A 67 3.46 -7.66 21.65
C LYS A 67 3.86 -6.54 22.60
N ASP A 68 3.93 -5.29 22.15
CA ASP A 68 4.26 -4.15 23.01
C ASP A 68 3.09 -3.77 23.93
N ILE A 69 1.88 -4.24 23.63
CA ILE A 69 0.66 -4.02 24.42
C ILE A 69 0.34 -5.26 25.26
N TYR A 70 0.44 -6.45 24.68
CA TYR A 70 -0.03 -7.70 25.28
C TYR A 70 1.10 -8.61 25.79
N GLY A 71 2.37 -8.28 25.56
CA GLY A 71 3.52 -9.11 25.93
C GLY A 71 3.75 -10.35 25.03
N GLY A 72 2.97 -10.51 23.97
CA GLY A 72 3.01 -11.64 23.05
C GLY A 72 1.91 -11.54 21.98
N ASP A 73 1.44 -12.69 21.50
CA ASP A 73 0.29 -12.77 20.59
C ASP A 73 -1.02 -12.42 21.33
N TYR A 74 -1.98 -11.85 20.60
CA TYR A 74 -3.36 -11.72 21.09
C TYR A 74 -4.21 -12.89 20.56
N GLU A 75 -4.11 -14.02 21.26
CA GLU A 75 -4.65 -15.33 20.83
C GLU A 75 -6.15 -15.31 20.57
N ARG A 76 -6.93 -14.59 21.39
CA ARG A 76 -8.40 -14.56 21.30
C ARG A 76 -8.91 -14.17 19.91
N PHE A 77 -8.18 -13.31 19.21
CA PHE A 77 -8.54 -12.83 17.87
C PHE A 77 -7.50 -13.21 16.80
N GLY A 78 -6.51 -14.04 17.15
CA GLY A 78 -5.49 -14.50 16.21
C GLY A 78 -4.58 -13.38 15.69
N LEU A 79 -4.26 -12.38 16.51
CA LEU A 79 -3.30 -11.33 16.11
C LEU A 79 -1.91 -11.71 16.58
N GLN A 80 -0.98 -11.91 15.63
CA GLN A 80 0.43 -12.15 15.93
C GLN A 80 1.05 -10.94 16.65
N GLY A 81 1.96 -11.20 17.59
CA GLY A 81 2.67 -10.18 18.36
C GLY A 81 3.51 -9.25 17.49
N SER A 82 3.95 -9.70 16.31
CA SER A 82 4.66 -8.91 15.31
C SER A 82 3.77 -7.98 14.49
N ALA A 83 2.44 -8.12 14.56
CA ALA A 83 1.52 -7.25 13.84
C ALA A 83 1.55 -5.83 14.43
N VAL A 84 1.45 -4.83 13.55
CA VAL A 84 1.34 -3.43 13.97
C VAL A 84 -0.02 -3.23 14.64
N ALA A 85 0.00 -2.80 15.91
CA ALA A 85 -1.20 -2.42 16.64
C ALA A 85 -1.51 -0.94 16.48
N SER A 86 -0.47 -0.10 16.44
CA SER A 86 -0.60 1.34 16.23
C SER A 86 0.61 1.88 15.47
N SER A 87 0.38 2.26 14.21
CA SER A 87 1.35 2.95 13.37
C SER A 87 1.84 4.24 14.04
N PHE A 88 3.15 4.47 14.06
CA PHE A 88 3.80 5.57 14.78
C PHE A 88 3.52 5.62 16.29
N GLY A 89 2.94 4.57 16.88
CA GLY A 89 2.47 4.56 18.27
C GLY A 89 3.59 4.66 19.31
N ASN A 90 4.84 4.41 18.94
CA ASN A 90 6.00 4.60 19.81
C ASN A 90 6.48 6.07 19.84
N MET A 91 6.09 6.88 18.85
CA MET A 91 6.53 8.27 18.71
C MET A 91 5.91 9.23 19.72
N MET A 92 5.00 8.77 20.58
CA MET A 92 4.52 9.54 21.72
C MET A 92 5.60 9.68 22.82
N SER A 93 6.54 8.72 22.91
CA SER A 93 7.66 8.78 23.86
C SER A 93 8.78 9.66 23.33
N LYS A 94 9.24 10.62 24.15
CA LYS A 94 10.37 11.48 23.81
C LYS A 94 11.65 10.68 23.60
N GLU A 95 11.95 9.76 24.51
CA GLU A 95 13.12 8.88 24.44
C GLU A 95 13.13 8.07 23.15
N LYS A 96 11.99 7.48 22.76
CA LYS A 96 11.90 6.73 21.50
C LYS A 96 12.10 7.63 20.28
N ARG A 97 11.57 8.86 20.31
CA ARG A 97 11.80 9.83 19.22
C ARG A 97 13.27 10.21 19.07
N GLU A 98 14.03 10.25 20.16
CA GLU A 98 15.46 10.58 20.15
C GLU A 98 16.35 9.42 19.67
N ALA A 99 15.85 8.17 19.74
CA ALA A 99 16.61 6.96 19.40
C ALA A 99 16.42 6.48 17.94
N ILE A 100 15.39 6.96 17.23
CA ILE A 100 15.07 6.51 15.87
C ILE A 100 15.90 7.21 14.79
N SER A 101 16.09 6.53 13.66
CA SER A 101 16.67 7.14 12.46
C SER A 101 15.60 7.72 11.52
N LYS A 102 16.05 8.48 10.52
CA LYS A 102 15.17 8.97 9.44
C LYS A 102 14.70 7.82 8.55
N GLU A 103 15.56 6.84 8.34
CA GLU A 103 15.26 5.62 7.59
C GLU A 103 14.12 4.82 8.25
N ASP A 104 14.11 4.75 9.59
CA ASP A 104 13.02 4.11 10.35
C ASP A 104 11.68 4.83 10.12
N LEU A 105 11.68 6.17 10.12
CA LEU A 105 10.50 6.97 9.80
C LEU A 105 10.02 6.77 8.36
N ALA A 106 10.94 6.72 7.39
CA ALA A 106 10.60 6.41 6.01
C ALA A 106 9.98 5.01 5.88
N ARG A 107 10.56 4.01 6.54
CA ARG A 107 10.06 2.63 6.55
C ARG A 107 8.69 2.54 7.22
N ALA A 108 8.49 3.17 8.36
CA ALA A 108 7.21 3.21 9.06
C ALA A 108 6.11 3.91 8.24
N THR A 109 6.46 5.00 7.55
CA THR A 109 5.55 5.70 6.63
C THR A 109 5.13 4.75 5.50
N LEU A 110 6.09 4.08 4.87
CA LEU A 110 5.83 3.13 3.79
C LEU A 110 4.92 1.99 4.25
N VAL A 111 5.26 1.35 5.37
CA VAL A 111 4.49 0.23 5.94
C VAL A 111 3.07 0.66 6.31
N THR A 112 2.91 1.83 6.92
CA THR A 112 1.60 2.37 7.33
C THR A 112 0.69 2.59 6.14
N ILE A 113 1.16 3.32 5.12
CA ILE A 113 0.36 3.60 3.92
C ILE A 113 0.04 2.30 3.18
N THR A 114 1.04 1.43 3.01
CA THR A 114 0.86 0.16 2.28
C THR A 114 -0.13 -0.78 2.98
N ASN A 115 -0.02 -0.95 4.30
CA ASN A 115 -0.97 -1.78 5.07
C ASN A 115 -2.38 -1.19 5.05
N ASN A 116 -2.52 0.13 5.10
CA ASN A 116 -3.83 0.78 4.99
C ASN A 116 -4.50 0.48 3.64
N ILE A 117 -3.75 0.64 2.54
CA ILE A 117 -4.22 0.31 1.20
C ILE A 117 -4.61 -1.17 1.10
N GLY A 118 -3.75 -2.07 1.60
CA GLY A 118 -4.04 -3.50 1.66
C GLY A 118 -5.33 -3.80 2.43
N SER A 119 -5.51 -3.23 3.62
CA SER A 119 -6.72 -3.45 4.42
C SER A 119 -7.99 -3.01 3.69
N ILE A 120 -7.98 -1.83 3.06
CA ILE A 120 -9.13 -1.33 2.28
C ILE A 120 -9.39 -2.22 1.07
N ALA A 121 -8.35 -2.58 0.31
CA ALA A 121 -8.46 -3.47 -0.84
C ALA A 121 -9.06 -4.83 -0.46
N ARG A 122 -8.64 -5.41 0.68
CA ARG A 122 -9.20 -6.66 1.21
C ARG A 122 -10.70 -6.53 1.50
N MET A 123 -11.11 -5.46 2.21
CA MET A 123 -12.52 -5.23 2.53
C MET A 123 -13.36 -5.07 1.27
N CYS A 124 -12.87 -4.33 0.27
CA CYS A 124 -13.54 -4.18 -1.02
C CYS A 124 -13.63 -5.50 -1.78
N ALA A 125 -12.55 -6.29 -1.82
CA ALA A 125 -12.51 -7.59 -2.49
C ALA A 125 -13.54 -8.56 -1.90
N LEU A 126 -13.62 -8.65 -0.57
CA LEU A 126 -14.60 -9.48 0.12
C LEU A 126 -16.04 -9.01 -0.13
N ASN A 127 -16.29 -7.69 -0.08
CA ASN A 127 -17.64 -7.14 -0.31
C ASN A 127 -18.12 -7.33 -1.76
N GLU A 128 -17.20 -7.30 -2.73
CA GLU A 128 -17.50 -7.51 -4.15
C GLU A 128 -17.43 -8.99 -4.57
N ASN A 129 -17.12 -9.91 -3.65
CA ASN A 129 -16.89 -11.33 -3.91
C ASN A 129 -15.84 -11.58 -5.01
N ILE A 130 -14.71 -10.87 -4.92
CA ILE A 130 -13.60 -10.97 -5.86
C ILE A 130 -12.35 -11.49 -5.14
N ASP A 131 -11.69 -12.49 -5.72
CA ASP A 131 -10.51 -13.17 -5.17
C ASP A 131 -9.17 -12.61 -5.68
N ARG A 132 -9.18 -12.00 -6.86
CA ARG A 132 -8.00 -11.46 -7.53
C ARG A 132 -7.93 -9.95 -7.41
N VAL A 133 -6.89 -9.48 -6.71
CA VAL A 133 -6.62 -8.05 -6.48
C VAL A 133 -5.36 -7.66 -7.24
N VAL A 134 -5.52 -6.84 -8.27
CA VAL A 134 -4.41 -6.31 -9.09
C VAL A 134 -4.05 -4.93 -8.56
N PHE A 135 -2.82 -4.75 -8.11
CA PHE A 135 -2.27 -3.47 -7.70
C PHE A 135 -1.45 -2.86 -8.83
N VAL A 136 -1.72 -1.59 -9.14
CA VAL A 136 -1.03 -0.82 -10.20
C VAL A 136 -0.75 0.61 -9.71
N GLY A 137 -0.04 1.40 -10.54
CA GLY A 137 0.31 2.78 -10.25
C GLY A 137 1.76 2.95 -9.78
N ASN A 138 2.32 4.13 -10.03
CA ASN A 138 3.75 4.42 -9.85
C ASN A 138 4.23 4.37 -8.39
N PHE A 139 3.34 4.30 -7.40
CA PHE A 139 3.74 4.04 -6.01
C PHE A 139 4.50 2.70 -5.86
N LEU A 140 4.21 1.73 -6.72
CA LEU A 140 4.81 0.40 -6.70
C LEU A 140 6.11 0.31 -7.52
N ARG A 141 6.41 1.35 -8.30
CA ARG A 141 7.61 1.39 -9.15
C ARG A 141 8.83 1.25 -8.28
N ILE A 142 9.68 0.27 -8.60
CA ILE A 142 10.90 -0.11 -7.87
C ILE A 142 10.68 -0.34 -6.35
N ASN A 143 9.43 -0.54 -5.91
CA ASN A 143 9.04 -0.59 -4.51
C ASN A 143 8.68 -2.02 -4.08
N THR A 144 9.69 -2.89 -4.13
CA THR A 144 9.52 -4.31 -3.78
C THR A 144 9.10 -4.52 -2.33
N VAL A 145 9.41 -3.59 -1.43
CA VAL A 145 8.96 -3.61 -0.03
C VAL A 145 7.44 -3.49 0.04
N ALA A 146 6.85 -2.49 -0.62
CA ALA A 146 5.40 -2.33 -0.64
C ALA A 146 4.69 -3.51 -1.30
N MET A 147 5.22 -4.03 -2.41
CA MET A 147 4.66 -5.20 -3.09
C MET A 147 4.63 -6.42 -2.16
N LYS A 148 5.73 -6.69 -1.43
CA LYS A 148 5.78 -7.79 -0.45
C LYS A 148 4.82 -7.59 0.71
N VAL A 149 4.70 -6.36 1.23
CA VAL A 149 3.75 -6.03 2.30
C VAL A 149 2.30 -6.22 1.84
N LEU A 150 1.95 -5.77 0.62
CA LEU A 150 0.62 -6.01 0.04
C LEU A 150 0.34 -7.50 -0.17
N ALA A 151 1.30 -8.25 -0.71
CA ALA A 151 1.15 -9.68 -0.91
C ALA A 151 0.94 -10.43 0.42
N TYR A 152 1.75 -10.12 1.42
CA TYR A 152 1.60 -10.66 2.78
C TYR A 152 0.25 -10.27 3.38
N ALA A 153 -0.16 -9.01 3.28
CA ALA A 153 -1.42 -8.54 3.84
C ALA A 153 -2.64 -9.21 3.18
N MET A 154 -2.61 -9.41 1.85
CA MET A 154 -3.66 -10.15 1.16
C MET A 154 -3.74 -11.58 1.64
N ASP A 155 -2.61 -12.29 1.68
CA ASP A 155 -2.57 -13.71 2.05
C ASP A 155 -2.94 -13.93 3.53
N TYR A 156 -2.25 -13.24 4.44
CA TYR A 156 -2.41 -13.40 5.89
C TYR A 156 -3.83 -13.05 6.36
N TRP A 157 -4.36 -11.88 6.00
CA TRP A 157 -5.65 -11.41 6.49
C TRP A 157 -6.86 -12.02 5.78
N SER A 158 -6.65 -12.74 4.68
CA SER A 158 -7.69 -13.50 3.98
C SER A 158 -7.57 -15.00 4.16
N LYS A 159 -6.57 -15.49 4.93
CA LYS A 159 -6.26 -16.92 5.06
C LYS A 159 -6.04 -17.59 3.69
N GLY A 160 -5.32 -16.90 2.80
CA GLY A 160 -4.98 -17.37 1.45
C GLY A 160 -6.09 -17.28 0.40
N GLN A 161 -7.24 -16.68 0.73
CA GLN A 161 -8.35 -16.54 -0.23
C GLN A 161 -8.11 -15.46 -1.28
N LEU A 162 -7.41 -14.37 -0.92
CA LEU A 162 -7.12 -13.26 -1.80
C LEU A 162 -5.69 -13.34 -2.32
N LYS A 163 -5.51 -13.13 -3.62
CA LYS A 163 -4.19 -13.05 -4.26
C LYS A 163 -3.89 -11.64 -4.70
N ALA A 164 -2.75 -11.11 -4.24
CA ALA A 164 -2.16 -9.89 -4.77
C ALA A 164 -1.47 -10.19 -6.11
N LEU A 165 -1.80 -9.41 -7.13
CA LEU A 165 -1.21 -9.47 -8.46
C LEU A 165 -0.60 -8.10 -8.79
N PHE A 166 0.51 -8.13 -9.52
CA PHE A 166 1.25 -6.94 -9.94
C PHE A 166 1.54 -7.03 -11.44
N LEU A 167 1.77 -5.89 -12.09
CA LEU A 167 1.99 -5.81 -13.53
C LEU A 167 3.26 -5.00 -13.82
N GLU A 168 4.12 -5.49 -14.72
CA GLU A 168 5.40 -4.80 -15.03
C GLU A 168 5.22 -3.37 -15.53
N HIS A 169 4.11 -3.09 -16.22
CA HIS A 169 3.78 -1.77 -16.78
C HIS A 169 2.77 -1.01 -15.91
N GLU A 170 2.81 -1.22 -14.60
CA GLU A 170 1.89 -0.71 -13.57
C GLU A 170 1.52 0.78 -13.69
N GLY A 171 2.43 1.64 -14.14
CA GLY A 171 2.21 3.09 -14.25
C GLY A 171 1.61 3.58 -15.57
N TYR A 172 1.49 2.72 -16.59
CA TYR A 172 1.32 3.17 -17.99
C TYR A 172 -0.04 2.87 -18.61
N PHE A 173 -0.93 2.13 -17.94
CA PHE A 173 -2.20 1.69 -18.52
C PHE A 173 -3.11 2.84 -18.98
N GLY A 174 -3.13 3.96 -18.26
CA GLY A 174 -3.91 5.13 -18.66
C GLY A 174 -3.43 5.74 -19.98
N ALA A 175 -2.11 5.81 -20.19
CA ALA A 175 -1.51 6.32 -21.42
C ALA A 175 -1.76 5.37 -22.60
N VAL A 176 -1.60 4.05 -22.38
CA VAL A 176 -1.91 3.04 -23.40
C VAL A 176 -3.39 3.07 -23.79
N GLY A 177 -4.29 3.22 -22.82
CA GLY A 177 -5.72 3.36 -23.08
C GLY A 177 -6.06 4.56 -23.96
N ALA A 178 -5.43 5.71 -23.71
CA ALA A 178 -5.61 6.91 -24.54
C ALA A 178 -5.09 6.71 -25.97
N LEU A 179 -3.95 6.03 -26.14
CA LEU A 179 -3.41 5.70 -27.46
C LEU A 179 -4.35 4.77 -28.25
N LEU A 180 -4.86 3.72 -27.60
CA LEU A 180 -5.79 2.78 -28.23
C LEU A 180 -7.08 3.46 -28.69
N GLU A 181 -7.54 4.47 -27.94
CA GLU A 181 -8.73 5.23 -28.32
C GLU A 181 -8.49 6.08 -29.58
N LEU A 182 -7.31 6.70 -29.71
CA LEU A 182 -6.92 7.42 -30.91
C LEU A 182 -6.90 6.50 -32.15
N LEU A 183 -6.35 5.29 -32.02
CA LEU A 183 -6.24 4.35 -33.13
C LEU A 183 -7.61 3.93 -33.67
N LYS A 184 -8.59 3.66 -32.79
CA LYS A 184 -9.97 3.36 -33.21
C LYS A 184 -10.60 4.48 -34.04
N MET A 185 -10.40 5.74 -33.63
CA MET A 185 -10.92 6.90 -34.36
C MET A 185 -10.32 7.07 -35.76
N THR A 186 -9.17 6.43 -36.01
CA THR A 186 -8.47 6.51 -37.29
C THR A 186 -8.90 5.39 -38.24
N ASP A 187 -9.29 4.23 -37.70
CA ASP A 187 -9.80 3.08 -38.47
C ASP A 187 -11.28 3.23 -38.89
N ASP A 188 -12.06 4.06 -38.18
CA ASP A 188 -13.46 4.37 -38.50
C ASP A 188 -13.62 5.48 -39.58
N LYS A 189 -12.52 5.92 -40.22
CA LYS A 189 -12.50 6.91 -41.31
C LYS A 189 -12.06 6.28 -42.63
#